data_AF-V5I6S2-F1
#
_entry.id   AF-V5I6S2-F1
#
_cell.length_a   1.000
_cell.length_b   1.000
_cell.length_c   1.000
_cell.angle_alpha   90.00
_cell.angle_beta   90.00
_cell.angle_gamma   90.00
#
_symmetry.space_group_name_H-M   'P 1'
#
loop_
_entity.id
_entity.type
_entity.pdbx_description
1 polymer ?
#
loop_
_entity_poly.entity_id
_entity_poly.type
_entity_poly.pdbx_seq_one_letter_code
_entity_poly.pdbx_strand_id
1 'polypeptide(L)'
;MTAEAIQKAAIKSLKRKQLADEKREKDKKKTMERLLKKQDSKAAKQAKLKVTKSAVPSIVYRQNQDMTLLSFPEEYDYPLKPQVAPKPAKAKYCSMGCGNIKKYSCAQTGAPLCSLTCFKKNIASMII
;
A
#
# COMPACT_ATOMS: atom_id res chain seq x y z
N MET A 1 38.51 -83.85 -2.82
CA MET A 1 37.46 -82.88 -2.44
C MET A 1 36.13 -83.62 -2.41
N THR A 2 35.46 -83.68 -1.26
CA THR A 2 34.18 -84.41 -1.14
C THR A 2 33.05 -83.64 -1.83
N ALA A 3 32.16 -84.36 -2.53
CA ALA A 3 31.05 -83.75 -3.29
C ALA A 3 30.14 -82.86 -2.42
N GLU A 4 30.00 -83.18 -1.14
CA GLU A 4 29.25 -82.40 -0.17
C GLU A 4 29.89 -81.04 0.16
N ALA A 5 31.22 -80.95 0.13
CA ALA A 5 31.93 -79.69 0.37
C ALA A 5 31.73 -78.70 -0.78
N ILE A 6 31.63 -79.20 -2.02
CA ILE A 6 31.38 -78.40 -3.23
C ILE A 6 29.94 -77.86 -3.22
N GLN A 7 28.95 -78.67 -2.82
CA GLN A 7 27.56 -78.22 -2.69
C GLN A 7 27.38 -77.17 -1.59
N LYS A 8 27.99 -77.37 -0.42
CA LYS A 8 27.95 -76.39 0.68
C LYS A 8 28.65 -75.07 0.29
N ALA A 9 29.72 -75.13 -0.49
CA ALA A 9 30.40 -73.95 -1.02
C ALA A 9 29.51 -73.18 -2.03
N ALA A 10 28.83 -73.89 -2.93
CA ALA A 10 27.90 -73.30 -3.90
C ALA A 10 26.73 -72.58 -3.19
N ILE A 11 26.10 -73.23 -2.21
CA ILE A 11 25.00 -72.65 -1.41
C ILE A 11 25.48 -71.40 -0.65
N LYS A 12 26.67 -71.44 -0.05
CA LYS A 12 27.23 -70.30 0.69
C LYS A 12 27.58 -69.13 -0.23
N SER A 13 28.08 -69.40 -1.44
CA SER A 13 28.34 -68.39 -2.47
C SER A 13 27.04 -67.70 -2.91
N LEU A 14 26.00 -68.50 -3.17
CA LEU A 14 24.69 -68.00 -3.60
C LEU A 14 24.03 -67.13 -2.52
N LYS A 15 24.15 -67.53 -1.25
CA LYS A 15 23.67 -66.73 -0.10
C LYS A 15 24.42 -65.41 0.05
N ARG A 16 25.74 -65.39 -0.19
CA ARG A 16 26.54 -64.14 -0.17
C ARG A 16 26.13 -63.20 -1.30
N LYS A 17 25.86 -63.73 -2.49
CA LYS A 17 25.40 -62.96 -3.65
C LYS A 17 24.04 -62.30 -3.38
N GLN A 18 23.07 -63.07 -2.87
CA GLN A 18 21.74 -62.55 -2.53
C GLN A 18 21.79 -61.42 -1.48
N LEU A 19 22.61 -61.57 -0.43
CA LEU A 19 22.77 -60.54 0.59
C LEU A 19 23.39 -59.25 0.03
N ALA A 20 24.34 -59.37 -0.91
CA ALA A 20 24.95 -58.21 -1.57
C ALA A 20 23.94 -57.47 -2.45
N ASP A 21 23.14 -58.20 -3.23
CA ASP A 21 22.10 -57.63 -4.08
C ASP A 21 20.99 -56.96 -3.25
N GLU A 22 20.54 -57.60 -2.17
CA GLU A 22 19.54 -57.04 -1.26
C GLU A 22 20.04 -55.75 -0.58
N LYS A 23 21.31 -55.72 -0.17
CA LYS A 23 21.94 -54.51 0.38
C LYS A 23 21.98 -53.39 -0.65
N ARG A 24 22.38 -53.70 -1.90
CA ARG A 24 22.45 -52.72 -2.99
C ARG A 24 21.09 -52.10 -3.29
N GLU A 25 20.03 -52.91 -3.33
CA GLU A 25 18.66 -52.41 -3.54
C GLU A 25 18.15 -51.58 -2.36
N LYS A 26 18.47 -51.97 -1.12
CA LYS A 26 18.15 -51.17 0.08
C LYS A 26 18.87 -49.81 0.07
N ASP A 27 20.14 -49.77 -0.30
CA ASP A 27 20.92 -48.53 -0.36
C ASP A 27 20.42 -47.60 -1.49
N LYS A 28 20.03 -48.15 -2.65
CA LYS A 28 19.35 -47.37 -3.71
C LYS A 28 18.04 -46.76 -3.22
N LYS A 29 17.18 -47.54 -2.56
CA LYS A 29 15.89 -47.06 -2.03
C LYS A 29 16.08 -45.95 -0.98
N LYS A 30 17.02 -46.13 -0.04
CA LYS A 30 17.38 -45.09 0.95
C LYS A 30 17.90 -43.82 0.29
N THR A 31 18.69 -43.97 -0.77
CA THR A 31 19.21 -42.81 -1.52
C THR A 31 18.08 -42.06 -2.23
N MET A 32 17.15 -42.78 -2.87
CA MET A 32 15.97 -42.21 -3.51
C MET A 32 15.09 -41.44 -2.51
N GLU A 33 14.79 -42.04 -1.36
CA GLU A 33 13.99 -41.40 -0.32
C GLU A 33 14.66 -40.14 0.23
N ARG A 34 15.98 -40.18 0.46
CA ARG A 34 16.75 -39.02 0.92
C ARG A 34 16.79 -37.90 -0.10
N LEU A 35 16.82 -38.22 -1.40
CA LEU A 35 16.81 -37.22 -2.48
C LEU A 35 15.43 -36.58 -2.66
N LEU A 36 14.36 -37.40 -2.71
CA LEU A 36 12.99 -36.90 -2.85
C LEU A 36 12.58 -36.03 -1.65
N LYS A 37 12.84 -36.48 -0.42
CA LYS A 37 12.52 -35.71 0.80
C LYS A 37 13.30 -34.38 0.92
N LYS A 38 14.51 -34.33 0.33
CA LYS A 38 15.30 -33.08 0.24
C LYS A 38 14.71 -32.10 -0.78
N GLN A 39 14.08 -32.57 -1.86
CA GLN A 39 13.39 -31.68 -2.80
C GLN A 39 12.19 -31.00 -2.17
N ASP A 40 11.35 -31.76 -1.46
CA ASP A 40 10.16 -31.21 -0.79
C ASP A 40 10.53 -30.13 0.24
N SER A 41 11.64 -30.33 0.96
CA SER A 41 12.15 -29.38 1.96
C SER A 41 12.64 -28.06 1.35
N LYS A 42 13.14 -28.07 0.11
CA LYS A 42 13.54 -26.84 -0.64
C LYS A 42 12.33 -26.18 -1.30
N ALA A 43 11.42 -26.97 -1.88
CA ALA A 43 10.20 -26.46 -2.50
C ALA A 43 9.28 -25.77 -1.48
N ALA A 44 9.13 -26.34 -0.29
CA ALA A 44 8.34 -25.77 0.80
C ALA A 44 8.88 -24.42 1.32
N LYS A 45 10.20 -24.15 1.20
CA LYS A 45 10.79 -22.86 1.57
C LYS A 45 10.62 -21.80 0.49
N GLN A 46 10.64 -22.18 -0.79
CA GLN A 46 10.45 -21.26 -1.91
C GLN A 46 8.97 -20.89 -2.12
N ALA A 47 8.03 -21.77 -1.75
CA ALA A 47 6.59 -21.50 -1.85
C ALA A 47 6.11 -20.38 -0.89
N LYS A 48 6.81 -20.13 0.22
CA LYS A 48 6.42 -19.13 1.23
C LYS A 48 6.73 -17.67 0.86
N LEU A 49 7.40 -17.42 -0.27
CA LEU A 49 7.63 -16.06 -0.77
C LEU A 49 6.58 -15.56 -1.76
N LYS A 50 5.53 -16.35 -2.04
CA LYS A 50 4.29 -15.75 -2.54
C LYS A 50 3.57 -15.18 -1.34
N VAL A 51 3.88 -13.92 -1.03
CA VAL A 51 2.97 -13.05 -0.30
C VAL A 51 1.68 -13.07 -1.12
N THR A 52 0.76 -13.96 -0.74
CA THR A 52 -0.65 -13.84 -1.07
C THR A 52 -1.03 -12.51 -0.46
N LYS A 53 -0.90 -11.44 -1.24
CA LYS A 53 -1.59 -10.19 -0.94
C LYS A 53 -3.04 -10.61 -0.90
N SER A 54 -3.57 -10.80 0.31
CA SER A 54 -4.99 -10.92 0.49
C SER A 54 -5.56 -9.69 -0.18
N ALA A 55 -6.33 -9.89 -1.24
CA ALA A 55 -7.02 -8.83 -1.94
C ALA A 55 -8.17 -8.37 -1.05
N VAL A 56 -7.83 -7.84 0.13
CA VAL A 56 -8.78 -7.14 0.97
C VAL A 56 -8.83 -5.72 0.39
N PRO A 57 -10.01 -5.24 -0.01
CA PRO A 57 -10.16 -3.87 -0.45
C PRO A 57 -9.73 -2.96 0.72
N SER A 58 -8.62 -2.23 0.52
CA SER A 58 -8.05 -1.35 1.53
C SER A 58 -7.59 -0.05 0.88
N ILE A 59 -7.77 1.05 1.62
CA ILE A 59 -7.29 2.37 1.21
C ILE A 59 -5.79 2.41 1.53
N VAL A 60 -4.96 2.69 0.53
CA VAL A 60 -3.50 2.69 0.68
C VAL A 60 -2.95 4.11 0.51
N TYR A 61 -2.25 4.58 1.54
CA TYR A 61 -1.47 5.81 1.50
C TYR A 61 0.00 5.48 1.23
N ARG A 62 0.63 6.18 0.27
CA ARG A 62 2.05 6.03 -0.04
C ARG A 62 2.68 7.39 -0.26
N GLN A 63 3.77 7.65 0.46
CA GLN A 63 4.55 8.88 0.35
C GLN A 63 5.99 8.55 -0.04
N ASN A 64 6.45 9.15 -1.13
CA ASN A 64 7.84 9.13 -1.58
C ASN A 64 8.39 10.57 -1.56
N GLN A 65 9.68 10.76 -1.86
CA GLN A 65 10.29 12.09 -1.91
C GLN A 65 9.66 12.98 -3.00
N ASP A 66 9.23 12.40 -4.12
CA ASP A 66 8.68 13.15 -5.26
C ASP A 66 7.16 13.30 -5.24
N MET A 67 6.46 12.35 -4.61
CA MET A 67 5.00 12.27 -4.72
C MET A 67 4.32 11.60 -3.52
N THR A 68 3.10 12.05 -3.26
CA THR A 68 2.19 11.47 -2.28
C THR A 68 0.96 10.95 -3.01
N LEU A 69 0.60 9.69 -2.77
CA LEU A 69 -0.50 8.99 -3.42
C LEU A 69 -1.46 8.40 -2.38
N LEU A 70 -2.75 8.47 -2.69
CA LEU A 70 -3.81 7.83 -1.93
C LEU A 70 -4.68 7.03 -2.92
N SER A 71 -4.66 5.70 -2.82
CA SER A 71 -5.42 4.82 -3.70
C SER A 71 -6.61 4.22 -2.96
N PHE A 72 -7.76 4.25 -3.61
CA PHE A 72 -9.03 3.72 -3.10
C PHE A 72 -9.42 2.46 -3.90
N PRO A 73 -10.05 1.46 -3.26
CA PRO A 73 -10.69 0.35 -3.96
C PRO A 73 -11.82 0.84 -4.88
N GLU A 74 -12.13 0.08 -5.93
CA GLU A 74 -13.13 0.44 -6.94
C GLU A 74 -14.55 0.58 -6.36
N GLU A 75 -14.83 -0.10 -5.25
CA GLU A 75 -16.11 -0.05 -4.52
C GLU A 75 -16.25 1.19 -3.60
N TYR A 76 -15.19 2.00 -3.47
CA TYR A 76 -15.16 3.10 -2.50
C TYR A 76 -15.06 4.46 -3.19
N ASP A 77 -16.08 5.29 -3.02
CA ASP A 77 -16.07 6.67 -3.48
C ASP A 77 -15.08 7.53 -2.70
N TYR A 78 -14.49 8.52 -3.38
CA TYR A 78 -13.62 9.49 -2.73
C TYR A 78 -14.43 10.33 -1.72
N PRO A 79 -14.02 10.41 -0.44
CA PRO A 79 -14.85 10.98 0.63
C PRO A 79 -15.05 12.49 0.51
N LEU A 80 -14.15 13.20 -0.19
CA LEU A 80 -14.25 14.65 -0.35
C LEU A 80 -14.95 14.98 -1.65
N LYS A 81 -16.06 15.71 -1.55
CA LYS A 81 -16.74 16.25 -2.73
C LYS A 81 -15.87 17.37 -3.34
N PRO A 82 -15.78 17.46 -4.67
CA PRO A 82 -15.14 18.60 -5.31
C PRO A 82 -15.87 19.88 -4.90
N GLN A 83 -15.13 20.84 -4.33
CA GLN A 83 -15.66 22.15 -3.96
C GLN A 83 -15.01 23.21 -4.83
N VAL A 84 -15.83 24.11 -5.36
CA VAL A 84 -15.35 25.29 -6.08
C VAL A 84 -15.26 26.43 -5.09
N ALA A 85 -14.13 27.15 -5.10
CA ALA A 85 -13.97 28.34 -4.26
C ALA A 85 -15.09 29.36 -4.55
N PRO A 86 -15.69 29.97 -3.51
CA PRO A 86 -16.71 31.00 -3.72
C PRO A 86 -16.09 32.17 -4.49
N LYS A 87 -16.88 32.80 -5.36
CA LYS A 87 -16.44 33.99 -6.10
C LYS A 87 -16.05 35.10 -5.12
N PRO A 88 -14.99 35.88 -5.40
CA PRO A 88 -14.62 37.00 -4.56
C PRO A 88 -15.78 37.99 -4.44
N ALA A 89 -15.99 38.53 -3.24
CA ALA A 89 -17.01 39.53 -3.02
C ALA A 89 -16.75 40.78 -3.87
N LYS A 90 -17.81 41.35 -4.45
CA LYS A 90 -17.70 42.60 -5.22
C LYS A 90 -17.13 43.72 -4.35
N ALA A 91 -16.22 44.53 -4.93
CA ALA A 91 -15.67 45.70 -4.26
C ALA A 91 -16.81 46.64 -3.84
N LYS A 92 -16.85 47.01 -2.56
CA LYS A 92 -17.80 48.01 -2.04
C LYS A 92 -17.17 49.39 -2.20
N TYR A 93 -17.91 50.32 -2.79
CA TYR A 93 -17.47 51.70 -2.97
C TYR A 93 -17.85 52.57 -1.77
N CYS A 94 -17.20 53.73 -1.66
CA CYS A 94 -17.51 54.75 -0.67
C CYS A 94 -18.91 55.33 -0.88
N SER A 95 -19.72 55.41 0.18
CA SER A 95 -21.09 55.97 0.14
C SER A 95 -21.15 57.44 -0.26
N MET A 96 -20.04 58.18 -0.15
CA MET A 96 -20.00 59.60 -0.50
C MET A 96 -19.92 59.88 -2.01
N GLY A 97 -20.03 58.85 -2.86
CA GLY A 97 -20.02 59.02 -4.32
C GLY A 97 -18.66 59.40 -4.92
N CYS A 98 -17.56 59.21 -4.18
CA CYS A 98 -16.22 59.62 -4.62
C CYS A 98 -15.49 58.61 -5.53
N GLY A 99 -16.15 57.50 -5.93
CA GLY A 99 -15.56 56.48 -6.82
C GLY A 99 -14.49 55.57 -6.20
N ASN A 100 -14.03 55.88 -4.98
CA ASN A 100 -13.02 55.08 -4.29
C ASN A 100 -13.62 53.83 -3.62
N ILE A 101 -12.83 52.77 -3.55
CA ILE A 101 -13.17 51.55 -2.80
C ILE A 101 -13.18 51.86 -1.29
N LYS A 102 -14.10 51.22 -0.57
CA LYS A 102 -14.21 51.27 0.89
C LYS A 102 -12.89 50.83 1.55
N LYS A 103 -12.40 51.65 2.48
CA LYS A 103 -11.30 51.30 3.39
C LYS A 103 -11.81 50.85 4.76
N TYR A 104 -12.87 51.48 5.26
CA TYR A 104 -13.44 51.17 6.58
C TYR A 104 -14.96 51.43 6.59
N SER A 105 -15.64 50.95 7.62
CA SER A 105 -17.04 51.31 7.91
C SER A 105 -17.05 52.36 9.01
N CYS A 106 -17.87 53.40 8.88
CA CYS A 106 -18.14 54.30 9.99
C CYS A 106 -18.91 53.56 11.10
N ALA A 107 -18.45 53.61 12.36
CA ALA A 107 -19.12 52.93 13.47
C ALA A 107 -20.50 53.52 13.80
N GLN A 108 -20.66 54.84 13.65
CA GLN A 108 -21.92 55.54 13.96
C GLN A 108 -23.00 55.36 12.88
N THR A 109 -22.59 55.33 11.61
CA THR A 109 -23.54 55.34 10.47
C THR A 109 -23.56 54.02 9.70
N GLY A 110 -22.63 53.10 9.98
CA GLY A 110 -22.43 51.87 9.19
C GLY A 110 -21.92 52.11 7.76
N ALA A 111 -21.80 53.36 7.32
CA ALA A 111 -21.51 53.69 5.93
C ALA A 111 -20.08 53.27 5.53
N PRO A 112 -19.89 52.65 4.34
CA PRO A 112 -18.58 52.39 3.78
C PRO A 112 -17.88 53.69 3.35
N LEU A 113 -16.67 53.93 3.85
CA LEU A 113 -15.90 55.15 3.59
C LEU A 113 -14.46 54.85 3.16
N CYS A 114 -13.86 55.77 2.41
CA CYS A 114 -12.49 55.65 1.90
C CYS A 114 -11.47 56.58 2.57
N SER A 115 -11.90 57.64 3.26
CA SER A 115 -11.02 58.68 3.79
C SER A 115 -11.69 59.51 4.89
N LEU A 116 -10.88 60.19 5.70
CA LEU A 116 -11.37 61.10 6.74
C LEU A 116 -12.21 62.25 6.17
N THR A 117 -11.90 62.73 4.96
CA THR A 117 -12.69 63.74 4.27
C THR A 117 -14.12 63.25 4.00
N CYS A 118 -14.28 62.00 3.56
CA CYS A 118 -15.58 61.38 3.38
C CYS A 118 -16.29 61.13 4.72
N PHE A 119 -15.54 60.82 5.78
CA PHE A 119 -16.10 60.69 7.13
C PHE A 119 -16.70 62.00 7.67
N LYS A 120 -15.98 63.12 7.54
CA LYS A 120 -16.50 64.44 7.95
C LYS A 120 -17.76 64.80 7.18
N LYS A 121 -17.79 64.58 5.86
CA LYS A 121 -18.99 64.81 5.03
C LYS A 121 -20.16 63.91 5.46
N ASN A 122 -19.88 62.65 5.75
CA ASN A 122 -20.87 61.66 6.19
C ASN A 122 -21.46 61.98 7.57
N ILE A 123 -20.67 62.55 8.49
CA ILE A 123 -21.20 63.03 9.78
C ILE A 123 -22.00 64.31 9.59
N ALA A 124 -21.50 65.26 8.79
CA ALA A 124 -22.21 66.51 8.50
C ALA A 124 -23.58 66.26 7.85
N SER A 125 -23.74 65.20 7.05
CA SER A 125 -25.04 64.83 6.46
C SER A 125 -26.00 64.16 7.45
N MET A 126 -25.53 63.72 8.62
CA MET A 126 -26.35 63.03 9.64
C MET A 126 -26.77 63.96 10.79
N ILE A 127 -26.13 65.11 10.93
CA ILE A 127 -26.51 66.16 11.88
C ILE A 127 -27.37 67.17 11.12
N ILE A 128 -28.65 66.83 10.94
CA ILE A 128 -29.73 67.79 10.64
C ILE A 128 -30.64 67.80 11.85
#